data_AF-A0A935HKV6-F1
#
_entry.id   AF-A0A935HKV6-F1
#
_cell.length_a   1.000
_cell.length_b   1.000
_cell.length_c   1.000
_cell.angle_alpha   90.00
_cell.angle_beta   90.00
_cell.angle_gamma   90.00
#
_symmetry.space_group_name_H-M   'P 1'
#
loop_
_entity.id
_entity.type
_entity.pdbx_description
1 polymer ?
#
loop_
_entity_poly.entity_id
_entity_poly.type
_entity_poly.pdbx_seq_one_letter_code
_entity_poly.pdbx_strand_id
1 'polypeptide(L)'
;MDKFASHILHGGLLIYDSGTIMKPCTRPDIDIIGIPAANEALAMKNSKTMNMILLGAFLHKNPVVSLEAVKEALTQVLPEKYHKLIPINLEAIQRGKKLVSEVLV
;
A
#
# COMPACT_ATOMS: atom_id res chain seq x y z
N MET A 1 -12.74 0.62 -9.48
CA MET A 1 -12.51 2.06 -9.26
C MET A 1 -13.79 2.87 -9.35
N ASP A 2 -14.64 2.57 -10.33
CA ASP A 2 -15.89 3.30 -10.63
C ASP A 2 -16.82 3.52 -9.42
N LYS A 3 -16.83 2.59 -8.46
CA LYS A 3 -17.61 2.72 -7.23
C LYS A 3 -17.09 3.78 -6.24
N PHE A 4 -15.78 4.00 -6.19
CA PHE A 4 -15.14 4.80 -5.11
C PHE A 4 -14.48 6.07 -5.61
N ALA A 5 -14.05 6.12 -6.87
CA ALA A 5 -13.33 7.27 -7.41
C ALA A 5 -14.11 8.58 -7.28
N SER A 6 -15.45 8.56 -7.40
CA SER A 6 -16.31 9.75 -7.25
C SER A 6 -16.42 10.28 -5.82
N HIS A 7 -16.11 9.47 -4.80
CA HIS A 7 -16.20 9.87 -3.39
C HIS A 7 -14.93 10.56 -2.89
N ILE A 8 -13.87 10.57 -3.70
CA ILE A 8 -12.60 11.21 -3.36
C ILE A 8 -12.74 12.71 -3.61
N LEU A 9 -12.48 13.48 -2.57
CA LEU A 9 -12.49 14.95 -2.61
C LEU A 9 -11.36 15.47 -3.49
N HIS A 10 -11.52 16.71 -3.96
CA HIS A 10 -10.49 17.43 -4.70
C HIS A 10 -9.15 17.43 -3.93
N GLY A 11 -8.05 17.16 -4.65
CA GLY A 11 -6.71 17.00 -4.07
C GLY A 11 -6.51 15.72 -3.26
N GLY A 12 -7.52 14.84 -3.21
CA GLY A 12 -7.43 13.55 -2.54
C GLY A 12 -6.50 12.56 -3.26
N LEU A 13 -6.25 11.43 -2.61
CA LEU A 13 -5.35 10.38 -3.10
C LEU A 13 -6.12 9.10 -3.39
N LEU A 14 -5.96 8.56 -4.60
CA LEU A 14 -6.41 7.23 -4.99
C LEU A 14 -5.19 6.34 -5.26
N ILE A 15 -4.99 5.34 -4.40
CA ILE A 15 -4.02 4.27 -4.62
C ILE A 15 -4.79 3.03 -5.06
N TYR A 16 -4.30 2.35 -6.09
CA TYR A 16 -4.90 1.11 -6.56
C TYR A 16 -3.85 0.09 -6.98
N ASP A 17 -4.26 -1.18 -7.02
CA ASP A 17 -3.41 -2.25 -7.55
C ASP A 17 -3.42 -2.25 -9.09
N SER A 18 -2.30 -1.86 -9.70
CA SER A 18 -2.15 -1.84 -11.16
C SER A 18 -1.99 -3.23 -11.76
N GLY A 19 -1.72 -4.26 -10.94
CA GLY A 19 -1.70 -5.65 -11.39
C GLY A 19 -3.09 -6.19 -11.76
N THR A 20 -4.16 -5.62 -11.18
CA THR A 20 -5.54 -6.10 -11.37
C THR A 20 -6.44 -5.09 -12.09
N ILE A 21 -6.15 -3.79 -12.05
CA ILE A 21 -6.95 -2.77 -12.74
C ILE A 21 -6.28 -2.30 -14.03
N MET A 22 -6.85 -2.72 -15.15
CA MET A 22 -6.38 -2.41 -16.52
C MET A 22 -6.75 -1.00 -17.01
N LYS A 23 -7.84 -0.43 -16.50
CA LYS A 23 -8.33 0.90 -16.90
C LYS A 23 -8.37 1.82 -15.69
N PRO A 24 -7.36 2.70 -15.52
CA PRO A 24 -7.34 3.59 -14.39
C PRO A 24 -8.36 4.72 -14.49
N CYS A 25 -8.72 5.29 -13.34
CA CYS A 25 -9.45 6.55 -13.28
C CYS A 25 -8.57 7.67 -13.87
N THR A 26 -9.20 8.62 -14.57
CA THR A 26 -8.51 9.75 -15.24
C THR A 26 -8.92 11.11 -14.67
N ARG A 27 -9.42 11.15 -13.44
CA ARG A 27 -9.79 12.40 -12.76
C ARG A 27 -8.54 13.27 -12.59
N PRO A 28 -8.49 14.48 -13.19
CA PRO A 28 -7.31 15.35 -13.11
C PRO A 28 -7.18 16.07 -11.78
N ASP A 29 -8.22 16.01 -10.95
CA ASP A 29 -8.38 16.79 -9.73
C ASP A 29 -7.99 16.02 -8.47
N ILE A 30 -7.47 14.80 -8.61
CA ILE A 30 -6.99 13.92 -7.54
C ILE A 30 -5.64 13.32 -7.94
N ASP A 31 -4.84 12.93 -6.95
CA ASP A 31 -3.61 12.19 -7.17
C ASP A 31 -3.93 10.70 -7.34
N ILE A 32 -3.41 10.08 -8.39
CA ILE A 32 -3.72 8.71 -8.78
C ILE A 32 -2.42 7.93 -8.92
N ILE A 33 -2.25 6.91 -8.08
CA ILE A 33 -1.03 6.09 -8.05
C ILE A 33 -1.40 4.61 -8.23
N GLY A 34 -0.90 4.02 -9.30
CA GLY A 34 -0.99 2.58 -9.55
C GLY A 34 0.24 1.86 -9.03
N ILE A 35 0.05 0.90 -8.11
CA ILE A 35 1.12 0.08 -7.54
C ILE A 35 0.88 -1.38 -7.94
N PRO A 36 1.86 -2.13 -8.48
CA PRO A 36 1.67 -3.53 -8.85
C PRO A 36 1.72 -4.46 -7.62
N ALA A 37 0.91 -4.16 -6.60
CA ALA A 37 1.00 -4.76 -5.28
C ALA A 37 0.76 -6.27 -5.28
N ALA A 38 -0.16 -6.77 -6.12
CA ALA A 38 -0.41 -8.21 -6.23
C ALA A 38 0.82 -8.95 -6.75
N ASN A 39 1.46 -8.42 -7.80
CA ASN A 39 2.66 -9.01 -8.41
C ASN A 39 3.84 -8.98 -7.44
N GLU A 40 4.00 -7.88 -6.70
CA GLU A 40 5.07 -7.72 -5.72
C GLU A 40 4.90 -8.65 -4.52
N ALA A 41 3.66 -8.84 -4.02
CA ALA A 41 3.39 -9.81 -2.96
C ALA A 41 3.70 -11.26 -3.41
N LEU A 42 3.42 -11.58 -4.68
CA LEU A 42 3.80 -12.86 -5.28
C LEU A 42 5.33 -13.00 -5.39
N ALA A 43 6.04 -11.96 -5.81
CA ALA A 43 7.50 -11.95 -5.86
C ALA A 43 8.15 -12.14 -4.48
N MET A 44 7.52 -11.60 -3.43
CA MET A 44 7.89 -11.83 -2.02
C MET A 44 7.51 -13.23 -1.50
N LYS A 45 6.95 -14.10 -2.36
CA LYS A 45 6.45 -15.44 -2.03
C LYS A 45 5.42 -15.46 -0.89
N ASN A 46 4.69 -14.36 -0.71
CA ASN A 46 3.66 -14.25 0.30
C ASN A 46 2.53 -13.35 -0.19
N SER A 47 1.56 -13.93 -0.90
CA SER A 47 0.41 -13.20 -1.43
C SER A 47 -0.41 -12.44 -0.38
N LYS A 48 -0.30 -12.82 0.90
CA LYS A 48 -0.99 -12.15 2.01
C LYS A 48 -0.40 -10.80 2.38
N THR A 49 0.74 -10.39 1.83
CA THR A 49 1.39 -9.10 2.12
C THR A 49 0.96 -7.97 1.18
N MET A 50 0.08 -8.23 0.22
CA MET A 50 -0.37 -7.23 -0.77
C MET A 50 -0.91 -5.95 -0.10
N ASN A 51 -1.74 -6.09 0.95
CA ASN A 51 -2.29 -4.96 1.68
C ASN A 51 -1.19 -4.14 2.41
N MET A 52 -0.13 -4.80 2.87
CA MET A 52 1.00 -4.13 3.50
C MET A 52 1.82 -3.32 2.49
N ILE A 53 1.95 -3.81 1.26
CA ILE A 53 2.56 -3.04 0.16
C ILE A 53 1.73 -1.79 -0.13
N LEU A 54 0.40 -1.91 -0.22
CA LEU A 54 -0.48 -0.75 -0.41
C LEU A 54 -0.44 0.22 0.77
N LEU A 55 -0.36 -0.28 2.01
CA LEU A 55 -0.17 0.55 3.20
C LEU A 55 1.16 1.31 3.14
N GLY A 56 2.24 0.65 2.71
CA GLY A 56 3.53 1.29 2.48
C GLY A 56 3.46 2.43 1.46
N ALA A 57 2.78 2.19 0.33
CA ALA A 57 2.56 3.21 -0.68
C ALA A 57 1.77 4.41 -0.12
N PHE A 58 0.71 4.15 0.64
CA PHE A 58 -0.06 5.18 1.33
C PHE A 58 0.81 6.00 2.29
N LEU A 59 1.60 5.35 3.15
CA LEU A 59 2.44 6.02 4.13
C LEU A 59 3.61 6.81 3.52
N HIS A 60 3.99 6.52 2.27
CA HIS A 60 4.95 7.33 1.55
C HIS A 60 4.38 8.70 1.18
N LYS A 61 3.13 8.74 0.68
CA LYS A 61 2.44 9.97 0.32
C LYS A 61 1.88 10.71 1.53
N ASN A 62 1.46 9.95 2.54
CA ASN A 62 0.79 10.43 3.74
C ASN A 62 1.48 9.83 4.98
N PRO A 63 2.61 10.42 5.43
CA PRO A 63 3.38 9.91 6.57
C PRO A 63 2.69 10.23 7.91
N VAL A 64 1.44 9.77 8.07
CA VAL A 64 0.61 10.04 9.25
C VAL A 64 1.03 9.23 10.48
N VAL A 65 1.80 8.15 10.28
CA VAL A 65 2.39 7.32 11.34
C VAL A 65 3.80 6.87 10.95
N SER A 66 4.64 6.63 11.96
CA SER A 66 6.00 6.09 11.78
C SER A 66 5.97 4.57 11.55
N LEU A 67 7.07 4.02 11.01
CA LEU A 67 7.19 2.58 10.81
C LEU A 67 7.28 1.83 12.16
N GLU A 68 7.86 2.47 13.16
CA GLU A 68 7.96 2.02 14.54
C GLU A 68 6.56 1.89 15.15
N ALA A 69 5.70 2.90 15.00
CA ALA A 69 4.33 2.85 15.47
C ALA A 69 3.53 1.72 14.79
N VAL A 70 3.76 1.47 13.49
CA VAL A 70 3.15 0.34 12.78
C VAL A 70 3.65 -1.00 13.33
N LYS A 71 4.94 -1.14 13.61
CA LYS A 71 5.51 -2.35 14.23
C LYS A 71 4.91 -2.62 15.61
N GLU A 72 4.79 -1.59 16.43
CA GLU A 72 4.16 -1.69 17.76
C GLU A 72 2.69 -2.11 17.63
N ALA A 73 1.94 -1.46 16.75
CA ALA A 73 0.54 -1.81 16.48
C ALA A 73 0.41 -3.28 16.04
N LEU A 74 1.22 -3.73 15.08
CA LEU A 74 1.22 -5.13 14.61
C LEU A 74 1.51 -6.12 15.75
N THR A 75 2.42 -5.78 16.66
CA THR A 75 2.75 -6.61 17.83
C THR A 75 1.55 -6.73 18.78
N GLN A 76 0.80 -5.64 18.97
CA GLN A 76 -0.38 -5.60 19.83
C GLN A 76 -1.60 -6.29 19.22
N VAL A 77 -1.85 -6.10 17.92
CA VAL A 77 -3.07 -6.62 17.26
C VAL A 77 -2.94 -8.08 16.81
N LEU A 78 -1.73 -8.55 16.51
CA LEU A 78 -1.52 -9.93 16.07
C LEU A 78 -1.41 -10.86 17.29
N PRO A 79 -2.11 -12.00 17.28
CA PRO A 79 -1.82 -13.09 18.22
C PRO A 79 -0.34 -13.50 18.15
N GLU A 80 0.24 -13.85 19.29
CA GLU A 80 1.67 -14.14 19.44
C GLU A 80 2.19 -15.20 18.43
N LYS A 81 1.39 -16.24 18.15
CA LYS A 81 1.70 -17.27 17.14
C LYS A 81 1.95 -16.73 15.72
N TYR A 82 1.51 -15.51 15.44
CA TYR A 82 1.69 -14.80 14.17
C TYR A 82 2.76 -13.70 14.22
N HIS A 83 3.42 -13.45 15.35
CA HIS A 83 4.47 -12.43 15.45
C HIS A 83 5.65 -12.69 14.51
N LYS A 84 5.91 -13.95 14.16
CA LYS A 84 6.86 -14.33 13.11
C LYS A 84 6.57 -13.69 11.74
N LEU A 85 5.35 -13.21 11.52
CA LEU A 85 4.96 -12.51 10.29
C LEU A 85 5.29 -11.01 10.33
N ILE A 86 5.56 -10.43 11.48
CA ILE A 86 5.84 -8.99 11.59
C ILE A 86 7.00 -8.56 10.68
N PRO A 87 8.15 -9.27 10.62
CA PRO A 87 9.25 -8.90 9.74
C PRO A 87 8.84 -8.80 8.26
N ILE A 88 8.12 -9.81 7.74
CA ILE A 88 7.70 -9.81 6.32
C ILE A 88 6.62 -8.76 6.04
N ASN A 89 5.78 -8.39 7.03
CA ASN A 89 4.84 -7.27 6.88
C ASN A 89 5.59 -5.93 6.82
N LEU A 90 6.63 -5.72 7.64
CA LEU A 90 7.44 -4.51 7.60
C LEU A 90 8.25 -4.40 6.29
N GLU A 91 8.80 -5.51 5.81
CA GLU A 91 9.46 -5.56 4.50
C GLU A 91 8.51 -5.17 3.37
N ALA A 92 7.27 -5.68 3.41
CA ALA A 92 6.25 -5.37 2.43
C ALA A 92 5.85 -3.87 2.45
N ILE A 93 5.71 -3.28 3.64
CA ILE A 93 5.49 -1.83 3.80
C ILE A 93 6.66 -1.05 3.19
N GLN A 94 7.90 -1.46 3.45
CA GLN A 94 9.07 -0.79 2.89
C GLN A 94 9.12 -0.90 1.36
N ARG A 95 8.75 -2.06 0.80
CA ARG A 95 8.64 -2.24 -0.66
C ARG A 95 7.58 -1.31 -1.26
N GLY A 96 6.41 -1.21 -0.62
CA GLY A 96 5.35 -0.28 -0.98
C GLY A 96 5.81 1.17 -1.06
N LYS A 97 6.56 1.62 -0.03
CA LYS A 97 7.16 2.96 -0.02
C LYS A 97 8.09 3.17 -1.22
N LYS A 98 8.97 2.20 -1.49
CA LYS A 98 9.95 2.29 -2.58
C LYS A 98 9.28 2.36 -3.96
N LEU A 99 8.23 1.57 -4.19
CA LEU A 99 7.48 1.55 -5.44
C LEU A 99 6.89 2.92 -5.80
N VAL A 100 6.37 3.66 -4.82
CA VAL A 100 5.88 5.02 -5.06
C VAL A 100 7.02 5.92 -5.51
N SER A 101 8.19 5.84 -4.88
CA SER A 101 9.35 6.63 -5.29
C SER A 101 9.82 6.27 -6.70
N GLU A 102 9.73 5.01 -7.12
CA GLU A 102 10.08 4.55 -8.48
C GLU A 102 9.06 5.04 -9.54
N VAL A 103 7.79 5.22 -9.17
CA VAL A 103 6.71 5.71 -10.06
C VAL A 103 6.70 7.23 -10.21
N LEU A 104 7.24 7.97 -9.24
CA LEU A 104 7.25 9.45 -9.24
C LEU A 104 8.50 10.07 -9.90
N VAL A 105 9.38 9.25 -10.51
CA VAL A 105 10.52 9.70 -11.35
C VAL A 105 10.10 9.75 -12.81
#